data_AF-A0A9D8WZX8-F1
#
_entry.id   AF-A0A9D8WZX8-F1
#
_cell.length_a   1.000
_cell.length_b   1.000
_cell.length_c   1.000
_cell.angle_alpha   90.00
_cell.angle_beta   90.00
_cell.angle_gamma   90.00
#
_symmetry.space_group_name_H-M   'P 1'
#
loop_
_entity.id
_entity.type
_entity.pdbx_description
1 polymer ?
#
loop_
_entity_poly.entity_id
_entity_poly.type
_entity_poly.pdbx_seq_one_letter_code
_entity_poly.pdbx_strand_id
1 'polypeptide(L)'
;MKKFVAILLSALILTTVVYTSASASGSFGYAMEVLSEEVTLIKTGLFGKKITFSDSDFKSALCLSDFDSITVTKIPPSTEGTLFASGRRVKEGRVISRRHLSTLVFVPASDAVSESRFLFSVEGYAGGEEIECVLKFIDRVNYAPKIDAAVSASSVKTQEGISVYGRLDGEDPEGDGLEFIIVTYPKRGTVDIIDTATGRYTYTPEDGYTGSDRFTYVVRDEYGNYSDPCSVSLRVSARMCEVDYYDMEGREEYNAAVAMTAMGIMDGRVLGDGNYFEPDKALSRAEFLSVAMKASGIKTDSTLSASFFDDDGEIPPALRGYVATAQRLGIIVGDFKDGQLLFSPNGEITKYEAAKIMCALLGAEGEGEESVFAEESVPVWARSAVGAMRSLGIFDADSPEDLSASVTRADAARYLYKLSEIK
;
A
#
# COMPACT_ATOMS: atom_id res chain seq x y z
N MET A 1 70.89 -3.55 14.18
CA MET A 1 69.74 -2.70 13.80
C MET A 1 68.48 -3.53 13.91
N LYS A 2 67.57 -3.05 14.77
CA LYS A 2 66.23 -3.56 15.07
C LYS A 2 65.48 -4.07 13.83
N LYS A 3 64.74 -5.17 13.97
CA LYS A 3 63.30 -5.23 13.69
C LYS A 3 62.69 -6.48 14.33
N PHE A 4 61.88 -6.22 15.35
CA PHE A 4 61.01 -7.14 16.07
C PHE A 4 59.88 -7.64 15.15
N VAL A 5 59.58 -8.93 15.22
CA VAL A 5 58.34 -9.51 14.68
C VAL A 5 57.28 -9.35 15.77
N ALA A 6 56.22 -8.59 15.46
CA ALA A 6 55.11 -8.32 16.35
C ALA A 6 54.13 -9.50 16.34
N ILE A 7 53.80 -9.98 17.54
CA ILE A 7 52.73 -10.92 17.84
C ILE A 7 51.43 -10.09 17.87
N LEU A 8 50.47 -10.37 16.98
CA LEU A 8 49.11 -9.84 17.07
C LEU A 8 48.31 -10.73 18.04
N LEU A 9 48.13 -10.27 19.28
CA LEU A 9 47.05 -10.70 20.15
C LEU A 9 45.80 -9.89 19.78
N SER A 10 44.78 -10.54 19.21
CA SER A 10 43.44 -9.97 19.07
C SER A 10 42.72 -10.02 20.41
N ALA A 11 42.54 -8.86 21.04
CA ALA A 11 41.76 -8.70 22.26
C ALA A 11 40.25 -8.79 21.95
N LEU A 12 39.57 -9.75 22.57
CA LEU A 12 38.12 -9.88 22.60
C LEU A 12 37.58 -8.85 23.61
N ILE A 13 36.97 -7.76 23.13
CA ILE A 13 36.27 -6.79 23.99
C ILE A 13 34.83 -7.30 24.14
N LEU A 14 34.54 -7.85 25.31
CA LEU A 14 33.20 -8.24 25.75
C LEU A 14 32.54 -7.00 26.37
N THR A 15 31.69 -6.29 25.63
CA THR A 15 30.88 -5.19 26.17
C THR A 15 29.64 -5.75 26.87
N THR A 16 29.68 -5.75 28.20
CA THR A 16 28.51 -5.96 29.06
C THR A 16 27.50 -4.82 28.89
N VAL A 17 26.29 -5.13 28.41
CA VAL A 17 25.15 -4.22 28.43
C VAL A 17 24.61 -4.15 29.85
N VAL A 18 24.75 -2.99 30.49
CA VAL A 18 24.12 -2.70 31.79
C VAL A 18 22.69 -2.25 31.52
N TYR A 19 21.71 -3.07 31.89
CA TYR A 19 20.32 -2.65 31.97
C TYR A 19 20.16 -1.68 33.14
N THR A 20 19.92 -0.41 32.84
CA THR A 20 19.39 0.53 33.83
C THR A 20 17.89 0.63 33.61
N SER A 21 17.12 0.19 34.60
CA SER A 21 15.67 0.34 34.61
C SER A 21 15.32 1.81 34.87
N ALA A 22 15.05 2.56 33.81
CA ALA A 22 14.42 3.87 33.90
C ALA A 22 12.89 3.70 33.97
N SER A 23 12.34 4.11 35.10
CA SER A 23 10.91 4.23 35.37
C SER A 23 10.22 5.22 34.43
N ALA A 24 9.03 4.85 33.96
CA ALA A 24 8.24 5.52 32.95
C ALA A 24 7.82 6.97 33.29
N SER A 25 7.97 7.87 32.32
CA SER A 25 6.97 8.89 31.96
C SER A 25 7.29 9.47 30.58
N GLY A 26 6.50 9.11 29.57
CA GLY A 26 6.64 9.60 28.20
C GLY A 26 6.79 8.47 27.19
N SER A 27 5.66 7.98 26.66
CA SER A 27 5.64 7.05 25.54
C SER A 27 6.08 7.75 24.26
N PHE A 28 7.39 7.85 24.03
CA PHE A 28 7.96 8.19 22.73
C PHE A 28 8.54 6.92 22.12
N GLY A 29 7.66 6.06 21.62
CA GLY A 29 8.07 4.82 20.96
C GLY A 29 8.53 5.12 19.55
N TYR A 30 9.84 4.97 19.30
CA TYR A 30 10.55 4.77 18.01
C TYR A 30 10.28 5.69 16.81
N ALA A 31 9.09 6.26 16.63
CA ALA A 31 8.76 7.21 15.56
C ALA A 31 9.62 8.49 15.62
N MET A 32 9.98 8.97 16.82
CA MET A 32 10.89 10.11 16.99
C MET A 32 12.37 9.76 16.78
N GLU A 33 12.74 8.49 16.79
CA GLU A 33 14.13 8.06 16.51
C GLU A 33 14.35 7.96 14.99
N VAL A 34 13.33 7.53 14.23
CA VAL A 34 13.35 7.51 12.76
C VAL A 34 13.13 8.91 12.14
N LEU A 35 12.35 9.78 12.79
CA LEU A 35 12.20 11.19 12.38
C LEU A 35 13.33 12.13 12.86
N SER A 36 14.46 11.57 13.31
CA SER A 36 15.65 12.35 13.66
C SER A 36 16.55 12.69 12.45
N GLU A 37 16.15 12.29 11.24
CA GLU A 37 16.67 12.88 10.00
C GLU A 37 16.28 14.36 9.91
N GLU A 38 17.15 15.20 9.34
CA GLU A 38 17.06 16.68 9.32
C GLU A 38 15.66 17.21 8.96
N VAL A 39 14.82 17.44 9.97
CA VAL A 39 13.45 17.90 9.75
C VAL A 39 13.48 19.33 9.23
N THR A 40 12.86 19.53 8.07
CA THR A 40 12.74 20.84 7.43
C THR A 40 11.27 21.28 7.43
N LEU A 41 11.00 22.44 8.01
CA LEU A 41 9.69 23.10 7.92
C LEU A 41 9.61 23.85 6.60
N ILE A 42 8.72 23.45 5.70
CA ILE A 42 8.46 24.20 4.47
C ILE A 42 7.17 24.99 4.66
N LYS A 43 7.19 26.29 4.32
CA LYS A 43 6.01 27.14 4.32
C LYS A 43 5.89 27.87 3.00
N THR A 44 4.70 27.82 2.40
CA THR A 44 4.43 28.46 1.12
C THR A 44 3.72 29.81 1.26
N GLY A 45 3.92 30.67 0.28
CA GLY A 45 3.15 31.89 0.07
C GLY A 45 3.05 32.24 -1.41
N LEU A 46 2.11 33.11 -1.77
CA LEU A 46 2.02 33.62 -3.15
C LEU A 46 3.11 34.65 -3.41
N PHE A 47 3.68 34.69 -4.63
CA PHE A 47 4.64 35.71 -5.04
C PHE A 47 4.20 37.13 -4.63
N GLY A 48 5.13 37.89 -4.04
CA GLY A 48 4.90 39.26 -3.56
C GLY A 48 3.96 39.41 -2.37
N LYS A 49 3.47 38.31 -1.78
CA LYS A 49 2.67 38.32 -0.55
C LYS A 49 3.53 38.02 0.68
N LYS A 50 3.02 38.36 1.86
CA LYS A 50 3.64 37.95 3.13
C LYS A 50 3.28 36.49 3.44
N ILE A 51 4.20 35.76 4.05
CA ILE A 51 3.94 34.43 4.62
C ILE A 51 3.60 34.61 6.09
N THR A 52 2.52 33.98 6.53
CA THR A 52 2.05 33.98 7.92
C THR A 52 2.13 32.58 8.49
N PHE A 53 2.43 32.47 9.78
CA PHE A 53 2.55 31.20 10.47
C PHE A 53 1.41 30.99 11.47
N SER A 54 1.23 29.75 11.89
CA SER A 54 0.32 29.26 12.92
C SER A 54 1.06 28.29 13.82
N ASP A 55 0.50 27.92 14.98
CA ASP A 55 1.14 26.89 15.80
C ASP A 55 1.06 25.49 15.17
N SER A 56 0.03 25.23 14.36
CA SER A 56 -0.09 23.98 13.59
C SER A 56 1.05 23.78 12.60
N ASP A 57 1.56 24.84 11.96
CA ASP A 57 2.68 24.73 11.02
C ASP A 57 3.92 24.08 11.66
N PHE A 58 4.19 24.41 12.93
CA PHE A 58 5.32 23.85 13.67
C PHE A 58 5.01 22.48 14.25
N LYS A 59 3.77 22.25 14.72
CA LYS A 59 3.39 20.93 15.26
C LYS A 59 3.43 19.85 14.20
N SER A 60 2.82 20.10 13.04
CA SER A 60 2.72 19.13 11.97
C SER A 60 4.09 18.83 11.36
N ALA A 61 4.87 19.87 11.03
CA ALA A 61 6.20 19.68 10.42
C ALA A 61 7.18 18.93 11.33
N LEU A 62 7.11 19.13 12.64
CA LEU A 62 8.03 18.54 13.60
C LEU A 62 7.48 17.29 14.30
N CYS A 63 6.28 16.85 13.93
CA CYS A 63 5.53 15.78 14.60
C CYS A 63 5.46 15.97 16.14
N LEU A 64 5.35 17.22 16.60
CA LEU A 64 5.34 17.57 18.03
C LEU A 64 3.94 17.45 18.61
N SER A 65 3.80 16.68 19.69
CA SER A 65 2.57 16.65 20.49
C SER A 65 2.34 18.00 21.19
N ASP A 66 3.39 18.58 21.76
CA ASP A 66 3.37 19.96 22.26
C ASP A 66 4.76 20.60 22.33
N PHE A 67 4.80 21.93 22.41
CA PHE A 67 6.01 22.73 22.67
C PHE A 67 5.65 24.11 23.23
N ASP A 68 6.56 24.71 24.00
CA ASP A 68 6.33 26.01 24.65
C ASP A 68 6.68 27.21 23.77
N SER A 69 7.78 27.11 23.03
CA SER A 69 8.31 28.19 22.21
C SER A 69 9.30 27.70 21.16
N ILE A 70 9.57 28.54 20.17
CA ILE A 70 10.72 28.40 19.28
C ILE A 70 11.73 29.51 19.57
N THR A 71 13.01 29.25 19.32
CA THR A 71 14.05 30.28 19.32
C THR A 71 14.57 30.46 17.90
N VAL A 72 14.43 31.65 17.31
CA VAL A 72 15.01 31.92 15.98
C VAL A 72 16.52 32.07 16.14
N THR A 73 17.29 31.11 15.64
CA THR A 73 18.75 31.07 15.78
C THR A 73 19.44 31.81 14.64
N LYS A 74 18.87 31.77 13.43
CA LYS A 74 19.36 32.50 12.26
C LYS A 74 18.20 33.16 11.53
N ILE A 75 18.33 34.45 11.20
CA ILE A 75 17.29 35.19 10.47
C ILE A 75 17.46 35.06 8.94
N PRO A 76 16.40 35.33 8.15
CA PRO A 76 16.52 35.37 6.69
C PRO A 76 17.51 36.41 6.17
N PRO A 77 18.16 36.15 5.01
CA PRO A 77 18.93 37.16 4.31
C PRO A 77 18.10 38.43 4.06
N SER A 78 18.64 39.59 4.45
CA SER A 78 17.93 40.87 4.30
C SER A 78 17.61 41.26 2.86
N THR A 79 18.32 40.67 1.89
CA THR A 79 18.07 40.80 0.44
C THR A 79 16.83 40.03 -0.02
N GLU A 80 16.39 39.02 0.73
CA GLU A 80 15.23 38.18 0.42
C GLU A 80 13.99 38.62 1.21
N GLY A 81 14.16 39.18 2.41
CA GLY A 81 13.04 39.73 3.15
C GLY A 81 13.32 40.02 4.61
N THR A 82 12.26 40.15 5.39
CA THR A 82 12.35 40.42 6.83
C THR A 82 11.29 39.64 7.60
N LEU A 83 11.72 38.98 8.67
CA LEU A 83 10.87 38.28 9.62
C LEU A 83 10.39 39.22 10.73
N PHE A 84 9.10 39.23 11.01
CA PHE A 84 8.46 40.03 12.06
C PHE A 84 7.72 39.13 13.04
N ALA A 85 7.75 39.46 14.32
CA ALA A 85 6.91 38.85 15.35
C ALA A 85 6.19 39.96 16.11
N SER A 86 4.85 39.90 16.16
CA SER A 86 4.01 40.93 16.80
C SER A 86 4.33 42.35 16.29
N GLY A 87 4.58 42.47 14.98
CA GLY A 87 4.90 43.74 14.31
C GLY A 87 6.32 44.28 14.51
N ARG A 88 7.20 43.55 15.22
CA ARG A 88 8.61 43.94 15.43
C ARG A 88 9.54 43.02 14.65
N ARG A 89 10.61 43.59 14.07
CA ARG A 89 11.66 42.80 13.39
C ARG A 89 12.25 41.78 14.36
N VAL A 90 12.32 40.52 13.93
CA VAL A 90 12.96 39.44 14.68
C VAL A 90 14.47 39.58 14.58
N LYS A 91 15.18 39.23 15.67
CA LYS A 91 16.64 39.13 15.73
C LYS A 91 17.01 37.71 16.13
N GLU A 92 18.23 37.31 15.83
CA GLU A 92 18.79 36.03 16.29
C GLU A 92 18.74 35.93 17.83
N GLY A 93 18.44 34.73 18.33
CA GLY A 93 18.18 34.44 19.73
C GLY A 93 16.78 34.85 20.22
N ARG A 94 15.88 35.33 19.35
CA ARG A 94 14.52 35.70 19.75
C ARG A 94 13.68 34.45 20.04
N VAL A 95 13.25 34.34 21.30
CA VAL A 95 12.25 33.37 21.72
C VAL A 95 10.84 33.86 21.35
N ILE A 96 10.06 33.00 20.70
CA ILE A 96 8.67 33.22 20.32
C ILE A 96 7.83 32.11 20.95
N SER A 97 7.05 32.47 21.97
CA SER A 97 6.12 31.54 22.63
C SER A 97 5.06 31.04 21.66
N ARG A 98 4.61 29.79 21.83
CA ARG A 98 3.58 29.14 20.99
C ARG A 98 2.36 30.03 20.73
N ARG A 99 1.82 30.69 21.77
CA ARG A 99 0.66 31.61 21.67
C ARG A 99 0.87 32.84 20.77
N HIS A 100 2.11 33.14 20.38
CA HIS A 100 2.46 34.28 19.54
C HIS A 100 2.98 33.86 18.15
N LEU A 101 2.99 32.56 17.82
CA LEU A 101 3.41 32.09 16.50
C LEU A 101 2.50 32.60 15.38
N SER A 102 1.21 32.77 15.67
CA SER A 102 0.26 33.43 14.76
C SER A 102 0.61 34.88 14.41
N THR A 103 1.54 35.49 15.15
CA THR A 103 2.04 36.85 14.89
C THR A 103 3.35 36.86 14.12
N LEU A 104 3.95 35.69 13.86
CA LEU A 104 5.14 35.53 13.05
C LEU A 104 4.76 35.72 11.58
N VAL A 105 5.49 36.59 10.89
CA VAL A 105 5.22 36.96 9.51
C VAL A 105 6.54 37.21 8.78
N PHE A 106 6.74 36.58 7.64
CA PHE A 106 7.80 36.93 6.72
C PHE A 106 7.28 37.85 5.62
N VAL A 107 7.96 38.96 5.39
CA VAL A 107 7.65 39.90 4.30
C VAL A 107 8.81 39.87 3.29
N PRO A 108 8.58 39.45 2.04
CA PRO A 108 9.65 39.39 1.04
C PRO A 108 10.13 40.79 0.66
N ALA A 109 11.40 40.90 0.27
CA ALA A 109 12.01 42.17 -0.13
C ALA A 109 11.51 42.68 -1.49
N SER A 110 11.07 41.75 -2.36
CA SER A 110 10.44 42.04 -3.66
C SER A 110 9.56 40.87 -4.09
N ASP A 111 8.81 41.04 -5.17
CA ASP A 111 8.03 39.99 -5.83
C ASP A 111 8.90 38.96 -6.58
N ALA A 112 10.18 39.25 -6.80
CA ALA A 112 11.14 38.34 -7.44
C ALA A 112 11.72 37.27 -6.50
N VAL A 113 11.42 37.33 -5.20
CA VAL A 113 11.90 36.36 -4.22
C VAL A 113 11.11 35.07 -4.39
N SER A 114 11.77 34.01 -4.89
CA SER A 114 11.18 32.68 -5.04
C SER A 114 11.35 31.80 -3.80
N GLU A 115 12.39 32.07 -3.00
CA GLU A 115 12.69 31.31 -1.81
C GLU A 115 13.41 32.18 -0.77
N SER A 116 13.22 31.87 0.50
CA SER A 116 14.06 32.35 1.60
C SER A 116 14.09 31.31 2.71
N ARG A 117 14.93 31.50 3.74
CA ARG A 117 15.03 30.55 4.86
C ARG A 117 15.42 31.21 6.16
N PHE A 118 15.06 30.58 7.27
CA PHE A 118 15.57 30.91 8.60
C PHE A 118 15.78 29.64 9.41
N LEU A 119 16.64 29.71 10.44
CA LEU A 119 16.86 28.59 11.35
C LEU A 119 16.21 28.89 12.70
N PHE A 120 15.67 27.86 13.33
CA PHE A 120 15.13 27.94 14.68
C PHE A 120 15.41 26.67 15.47
N SER A 121 15.30 26.75 16.79
CA SER A 121 15.39 25.60 17.69
C SER A 121 14.14 25.48 18.54
N VAL A 122 13.84 24.25 18.97
CA VAL A 122 12.76 23.93 19.90
C VAL A 122 13.36 23.21 21.10
N GLU A 123 13.15 23.74 22.30
CA GLU A 123 13.69 23.13 23.52
C GLU A 123 13.10 21.72 23.73
N GLY A 124 13.96 20.74 23.99
CA GLY A 124 13.55 19.36 24.20
C GLY A 124 13.24 18.57 22.92
N TYR A 125 13.43 19.16 21.73
CA TYR A 125 13.31 18.44 20.47
C TYR A 125 14.56 17.59 20.21
N ALA A 126 14.36 16.31 19.91
CA ALA A 126 15.44 15.34 19.71
C ALA A 126 16.07 15.37 18.30
N GLY A 127 15.41 16.00 17.32
CA GLY A 127 15.80 15.99 15.91
C GLY A 127 16.86 17.03 15.49
N GLY A 128 17.60 17.60 16.43
CA GLY A 128 18.71 18.54 16.14
C GLY A 128 18.67 19.83 16.97
N GLU A 129 19.83 20.49 17.10
CA GLU A 129 19.95 21.80 17.78
C GLU A 129 19.36 22.95 16.96
N GLU A 130 19.26 22.79 15.63
CA GLU A 130 18.70 23.78 14.71
C GLU A 130 17.87 23.07 13.62
N ILE A 131 16.73 23.68 13.28
CA ILE A 131 15.74 23.23 12.30
C ILE A 131 15.67 24.29 11.21
N GLU A 132 15.75 23.88 9.95
CA GLU A 132 15.58 24.79 8.81
C GLU A 132 14.09 25.04 8.53
N CYS A 133 13.73 26.31 8.41
CA CYS A 133 12.47 26.73 7.83
C CYS A 133 12.70 27.31 6.44
N VAL A 134 12.21 26.61 5.41
CA VAL A 134 12.25 27.04 4.01
C VAL A 134 10.92 27.74 3.67
N LEU A 135 11.03 28.93 3.08
CA LEU A 135 9.91 29.76 2.67
C LEU A 135 9.86 29.77 1.15
N LYS A 136 8.89 29.07 0.56
CA LYS A 136 8.74 28.99 -0.90
C LYS A 136 7.64 29.94 -1.38
N PHE A 137 7.93 30.71 -2.43
CA PHE A 137 6.93 31.51 -3.13
C PHE A 137 6.48 30.81 -4.39
N ILE A 138 5.16 30.62 -4.50
CA ILE A 138 4.51 29.87 -5.58
C ILE A 138 3.44 30.73 -6.27
N ASP A 139 2.98 30.28 -7.44
CA ASP A 139 2.02 31.00 -8.30
C ASP A 139 0.55 30.68 -7.99
N ARG A 140 0.31 29.62 -7.19
CA ARG A 140 -1.01 29.19 -6.74
C ARG A 140 -1.07 28.98 -5.23
N VAL A 141 -2.28 28.85 -4.70
CA VAL A 141 -2.47 28.42 -3.30
C VAL A 141 -2.20 26.92 -3.23
N ASN A 142 -1.49 26.49 -2.20
CA ASN A 142 -1.22 25.08 -1.91
C ASN A 142 -2.06 24.62 -0.73
N TYR A 143 -2.94 23.65 -0.93
CA TYR A 143 -3.74 23.07 0.15
C TYR A 143 -3.01 21.86 0.75
N ALA A 144 -3.50 21.38 1.89
CA ALA A 144 -2.94 20.18 2.48
C ALA A 144 -3.52 18.92 1.79
N PRO A 145 -2.73 17.84 1.68
CA PRO A 145 -3.23 16.55 1.27
C PRO A 145 -4.40 16.08 2.14
N LYS A 146 -5.25 15.24 1.56
CA LYS A 146 -6.42 14.64 2.21
C LYS A 146 -6.35 13.13 2.13
N ILE A 147 -6.94 12.49 3.12
CA ILE A 147 -7.11 11.04 3.17
C ILE A 147 -8.60 10.77 3.26
N ASP A 148 -9.13 9.88 2.41
CA ASP A 148 -10.47 9.36 2.64
C ASP A 148 -10.42 8.30 3.74
N ALA A 149 -10.79 8.73 4.95
CA ALA A 149 -10.81 7.86 6.11
C ALA A 149 -11.74 6.65 5.93
N ALA A 150 -12.78 6.73 5.09
CA ALA A 150 -13.68 5.60 4.84
C ALA A 150 -13.00 4.51 4.00
N VAL A 151 -12.21 4.91 3.00
CA VAL A 151 -11.40 3.99 2.19
C VAL A 151 -10.34 3.31 3.07
N SER A 152 -9.63 4.11 3.86
CA SER A 152 -8.57 3.64 4.78
C SER A 152 -9.08 2.83 5.98
N ALA A 153 -10.36 2.95 6.36
CA ALA A 153 -10.94 2.22 7.48
C ALA A 153 -11.19 0.73 7.19
N SER A 154 -11.07 0.30 5.93
CA SER A 154 -11.16 -1.11 5.56
C SER A 154 -10.08 -1.91 6.29
N SER A 155 -10.49 -2.97 7.01
CA SER A 155 -9.55 -3.79 7.76
C SER A 155 -8.71 -4.66 6.82
N VAL A 156 -7.39 -4.49 6.83
CA VAL A 156 -6.48 -5.39 6.11
C VAL A 156 -6.38 -6.71 6.86
N LYS A 157 -6.55 -7.82 6.16
CA LYS A 157 -6.61 -9.16 6.74
C LYS A 157 -5.39 -9.98 6.33
N THR A 158 -4.84 -10.72 7.28
CA THR A 158 -3.82 -11.73 7.02
C THR A 158 -3.95 -12.90 7.98
N GLN A 159 -3.16 -13.94 7.76
CA GLN A 159 -3.01 -15.08 8.65
C GLN A 159 -1.74 -14.94 9.50
N GLU A 160 -1.74 -15.59 10.65
CA GLU A 160 -0.58 -15.75 11.52
C GLU A 160 0.66 -16.19 10.71
N GLY A 161 1.77 -15.48 10.90
CA GLY A 161 3.04 -15.76 10.22
C GLY A 161 3.10 -15.38 8.74
N ILE A 162 2.04 -14.79 8.17
CA ILE A 162 2.02 -14.36 6.76
C ILE A 162 1.99 -12.84 6.67
N SER A 163 2.99 -12.27 6.01
CA SER A 163 3.04 -10.84 5.71
C SER A 163 1.95 -10.45 4.71
N VAL A 164 1.38 -9.27 4.88
CA VAL A 164 0.39 -8.72 3.94
C VAL A 164 0.86 -7.39 3.40
N TYR A 165 0.51 -7.14 2.15
CA TYR A 165 0.86 -5.94 1.42
C TYR A 165 -0.38 -5.07 1.29
N GLY A 166 -0.18 -3.77 1.38
CA GLY A 166 -1.25 -2.80 1.24
C GLY A 166 -0.76 -1.52 0.61
N ARG A 167 -1.72 -0.64 0.31
CA ARG A 167 -1.47 0.70 -0.18
C ARG A 167 -2.27 1.68 0.66
N LEU A 168 -1.58 2.71 1.15
CA LEU A 168 -2.19 3.81 1.88
C LEU A 168 -2.91 4.75 0.91
N ASP A 169 -3.98 5.38 1.40
CA ASP A 169 -4.79 6.31 0.62
C ASP A 169 -4.35 7.76 0.86
N GLY A 170 -4.39 8.57 -0.17
CA GLY A 170 -3.93 9.94 -0.09
C GLY A 170 -4.08 10.64 -1.43
N GLU A 171 -4.67 11.83 -1.40
CA GLU A 171 -4.80 12.70 -2.56
C GLU A 171 -4.38 14.12 -2.20
N ASP A 172 -3.75 14.78 -3.16
CA ASP A 172 -3.48 16.21 -3.09
C ASP A 172 -4.46 16.98 -3.99
N PRO A 173 -5.11 18.06 -3.52
CA PRO A 173 -6.06 18.82 -4.32
C PRO A 173 -5.48 19.45 -5.60
N GLU A 174 -4.18 19.74 -5.60
CA GLU A 174 -3.44 20.31 -6.74
C GLU A 174 -2.79 19.21 -7.61
N GLY A 175 -2.80 17.96 -7.15
CA GLY A 175 -2.12 16.84 -7.79
C GLY A 175 -0.61 16.83 -7.55
N ASP A 176 -0.17 17.45 -6.47
CA ASP A 176 1.24 17.51 -6.10
C ASP A 176 1.79 16.16 -5.61
N GLY A 177 3.11 16.01 -5.70
CA GLY A 177 3.79 14.78 -5.26
C GLY A 177 3.57 14.53 -3.76
N LEU A 178 3.29 13.28 -3.42
CA LEU A 178 2.97 12.85 -2.06
C LEU A 178 4.07 12.00 -1.45
N GLU A 179 4.25 12.13 -0.14
CA GLU A 179 5.11 11.30 0.70
C GLU A 179 4.29 10.73 1.87
N PHE A 180 4.23 9.40 1.97
CA PHE A 180 3.49 8.69 3.01
C PHE A 180 4.40 8.36 4.20
N ILE A 181 3.92 8.62 5.42
CA ILE A 181 4.72 8.52 6.65
C ILE A 181 3.94 7.79 7.75
N ILE A 182 4.52 6.74 8.35
CA ILE A 182 3.94 6.06 9.52
C ILE A 182 4.18 6.91 10.78
N VAL A 183 3.12 7.19 11.52
CA VAL A 183 3.17 7.99 12.76
C VAL A 183 3.16 7.10 14.00
N THR A 184 2.29 6.08 14.02
CA THR A 184 2.25 5.12 15.13
C THR A 184 2.32 3.71 14.59
N TYR A 185 3.29 2.94 15.05
CA TYR A 185 3.45 1.55 14.64
C TYR A 185 2.43 0.60 15.30
N PRO A 186 2.15 -0.55 14.66
CA PRO A 186 1.39 -1.64 15.28
C PRO A 186 2.00 -2.12 16.60
N LYS A 187 1.17 -2.73 17.46
CA LYS A 187 1.62 -3.30 18.74
C LYS A 187 1.98 -4.78 18.66
N ARG A 188 1.51 -5.48 17.63
CA ARG A 188 1.56 -6.94 17.49
C ARG A 188 2.07 -7.36 16.10
N GLY A 189 2.97 -6.54 15.56
CA GLY A 189 3.64 -6.76 14.29
C GLY A 189 4.54 -5.57 13.95
N THR A 190 5.01 -5.53 12.71
CA THR A 190 5.81 -4.43 12.15
C THR A 190 5.17 -3.93 10.86
N VAL A 191 5.29 -2.62 10.60
CA VAL A 191 4.89 -2.01 9.32
C VAL A 191 6.09 -1.32 8.71
N ASP A 192 6.34 -1.59 7.43
CA ASP A 192 7.42 -0.98 6.65
C ASP A 192 6.83 -0.37 5.38
N ILE A 193 7.14 0.90 5.09
CA ILE A 193 6.80 1.53 3.81
C ILE A 193 7.82 1.09 2.77
N ILE A 194 7.36 0.41 1.73
CA ILE A 194 8.16 -0.08 0.60
C ILE A 194 8.41 1.06 -0.40
N ASP A 195 7.44 1.96 -0.55
CA ASP A 195 7.49 3.09 -1.46
C ASP A 195 6.72 4.26 -0.86
N THR A 196 7.46 5.30 -0.47
CA THR A 196 6.92 6.50 0.17
C THR A 196 6.13 7.38 -0.79
N ALA A 197 6.31 7.26 -2.11
CA ALA A 197 5.55 8.04 -3.09
C ALA A 197 4.19 7.41 -3.40
N THR A 198 4.13 6.08 -3.42
CA THR A 198 2.89 5.35 -3.72
C THR A 198 2.11 4.92 -2.49
N GLY A 199 2.73 5.01 -1.30
CA GLY A 199 2.15 4.56 -0.04
C GLY A 199 2.09 3.04 0.09
N ARG A 200 2.88 2.30 -0.71
CA ARG A 200 2.92 0.84 -0.63
C ARG A 200 3.65 0.41 0.64
N TYR A 201 3.09 -0.52 1.39
CA TYR A 201 3.63 -0.98 2.66
C TYR A 201 3.47 -2.49 2.85
N THR A 202 4.29 -3.04 3.74
CA THR A 202 4.15 -4.41 4.27
C THR A 202 3.75 -4.34 5.73
N TYR A 203 2.85 -5.24 6.16
CA TYR A 203 2.63 -5.56 7.57
C TYR A 203 3.02 -7.02 7.84
N THR A 204 3.87 -7.22 8.84
CA THR A 204 4.30 -8.55 9.31
C THR A 204 3.79 -8.76 10.73
N PRO A 205 2.85 -9.70 10.97
CA PRO A 205 2.41 -10.05 12.31
C PRO A 205 3.57 -10.55 13.18
N GLU A 206 3.49 -10.34 14.50
CA GLU A 206 4.33 -11.04 15.47
C GLU A 206 4.08 -12.56 15.36
N ASP A 207 5.13 -13.37 15.42
CA ASP A 207 5.01 -14.83 15.39
C ASP A 207 4.03 -15.33 16.46
N GLY A 208 3.11 -16.22 16.09
CA GLY A 208 2.11 -16.73 17.02
C GLY A 208 0.87 -15.82 17.22
N TYR A 209 0.89 -14.60 16.69
CA TYR A 209 -0.16 -13.63 16.99
C TYR A 209 -1.44 -13.85 16.18
N THR A 210 -2.57 -13.78 16.87
CA THR A 210 -3.90 -13.65 16.26
C THR A 210 -4.67 -12.55 16.99
N GLY A 211 -5.47 -11.78 16.25
CA GLY A 211 -6.25 -10.67 16.82
C GLY A 211 -6.27 -9.43 15.94
N SER A 212 -6.61 -8.30 16.56
CA SER A 212 -6.66 -7.00 15.90
C SER A 212 -5.44 -6.16 16.24
N ASP A 213 -4.87 -5.52 15.22
CA ASP A 213 -3.77 -4.59 15.34
C ASP A 213 -4.09 -3.30 14.59
N ARG A 214 -3.29 -2.25 14.76
CA ARG A 214 -3.56 -0.95 14.15
C ARG A 214 -2.31 -0.09 14.10
N PHE A 215 -2.18 0.67 13.01
CA PHE A 215 -1.19 1.73 12.89
C PHE A 215 -1.85 3.02 12.37
N THR A 216 -1.10 4.12 12.42
CA THR A 216 -1.56 5.40 11.84
C THR A 216 -0.49 5.99 10.95
N TYR A 217 -0.92 6.72 9.92
CA TYR A 217 -0.07 7.40 8.97
C TYR A 217 -0.59 8.81 8.66
N VAL A 218 0.27 9.62 8.06
CA VAL A 218 -0.04 10.92 7.44
C VAL A 218 0.54 10.97 6.04
N VAL A 219 0.06 11.91 5.23
CA VAL A 219 0.58 12.21 3.90
C VAL A 219 1.12 13.63 3.89
N ARG A 220 2.29 13.83 3.30
CA ARG A 220 2.96 15.12 3.13
C ARG A 220 3.08 15.46 1.65
N ASP A 221 2.81 16.70 1.26
CA ASP A 221 3.08 17.17 -0.11
C ASP A 221 4.54 17.67 -0.27
N GLU A 222 4.95 17.97 -1.50
CA GLU A 222 6.28 18.52 -1.81
C GLU A 222 6.54 19.94 -1.23
N TYR A 223 5.50 20.56 -0.69
CA TYR A 223 5.51 21.90 -0.09
C TYR A 223 5.42 21.89 1.44
N GLY A 224 5.44 20.70 2.05
CA GLY A 224 5.47 20.49 3.49
C GLY A 224 4.12 20.61 4.23
N ASN A 225 2.98 20.64 3.54
CA ASN A 225 1.70 20.48 4.21
C ASN A 225 1.44 19.00 4.52
N TYR A 226 0.77 18.75 5.64
CA TYR A 226 0.42 17.39 6.10
C TYR A 226 -1.09 17.21 6.14
N SER A 227 -1.54 16.00 5.82
CA SER A 227 -2.91 15.56 6.06
C SER A 227 -3.22 15.41 7.55
N ASP A 228 -4.50 15.29 7.88
CA ASP A 228 -4.91 14.72 9.16
C ASP A 228 -4.46 13.24 9.26
N PRO A 229 -4.16 12.73 10.47
CA PRO A 229 -3.70 11.35 10.65
C PRO A 229 -4.83 10.32 10.44
N CYS A 230 -4.47 9.18 9.83
CA CYS A 230 -5.39 8.09 9.52
C CYS A 230 -4.85 6.72 10.00
N SER A 231 -5.55 6.03 10.90
CA SER A 231 -6.60 5.10 10.49
C SER A 231 -6.40 3.68 9.93
N VAL A 232 -5.26 2.96 9.93
CA VAL A 232 -5.28 1.58 9.35
C VAL A 232 -5.52 0.47 10.37
N SER A 233 -6.63 -0.27 10.20
CA SER A 233 -6.98 -1.43 11.05
C SER A 233 -6.51 -2.74 10.43
N LEU A 234 -5.95 -3.63 11.25
CA LEU A 234 -5.42 -4.93 10.84
C LEU A 234 -6.13 -6.07 11.57
N ARG A 235 -6.29 -7.20 10.88
CA ARG A 235 -6.85 -8.42 11.47
C ARG A 235 -6.01 -9.63 11.09
N VAL A 236 -5.45 -10.29 12.11
CA VAL A 236 -4.67 -11.52 11.98
C VAL A 236 -5.52 -12.70 12.44
N SER A 237 -5.86 -13.59 11.52
CA SER A 237 -6.55 -14.84 11.82
C SER A 237 -5.56 -15.98 12.07
N ALA A 238 -6.01 -17.03 12.74
CA ALA A 238 -5.25 -18.28 12.81
C ALA A 238 -4.93 -18.78 11.39
N ARG A 239 -3.77 -19.42 11.26
CA ARG A 239 -3.34 -20.03 10.00
C ARG A 239 -4.32 -21.13 9.58
N MET A 240 -4.78 -21.08 8.33
CA MET A 240 -5.78 -22.01 7.79
C MET A 240 -5.19 -23.40 7.49
N CYS A 241 -3.92 -23.45 7.10
CA CYS A 241 -3.16 -24.70 6.93
C CYS A 241 -1.66 -24.46 7.17
N GLU A 242 -0.92 -25.52 7.52
CA GLU A 242 0.52 -25.45 7.84
C GLU A 242 1.42 -25.50 6.60
N VAL A 243 0.90 -25.17 5.42
CA VAL A 243 1.69 -25.21 4.18
C VAL A 243 2.48 -23.93 4.01
N ASP A 244 3.82 -24.06 3.99
CA ASP A 244 4.75 -23.01 3.58
C ASP A 244 5.19 -23.20 2.13
N TYR A 245 5.04 -22.17 1.30
CA TYR A 245 5.45 -22.16 -0.11
C TYR A 245 6.72 -21.33 -0.29
N TYR A 246 7.84 -22.00 -0.62
CA TYR A 246 9.13 -21.32 -0.75
C TYR A 246 9.19 -20.29 -1.87
N ASP A 247 8.44 -20.51 -2.96
CA ASP A 247 8.35 -19.62 -4.10
C ASP A 247 7.32 -18.48 -3.95
N MET A 248 6.65 -18.40 -2.78
CA MET A 248 5.69 -17.36 -2.44
C MET A 248 6.21 -16.36 -1.40
N GLU A 249 7.40 -16.59 -0.84
CA GLU A 249 7.99 -15.67 0.14
C GLU A 249 8.13 -14.26 -0.47
N GLY A 250 7.64 -13.25 0.26
CA GLY A 250 7.67 -11.86 -0.22
C GLY A 250 6.62 -11.51 -1.27
N ARG A 251 5.68 -12.41 -1.62
CA ARG A 251 4.62 -12.12 -2.59
C ARG A 251 3.32 -11.70 -1.93
N GLU A 252 2.60 -10.77 -2.58
CA GLU A 252 1.30 -10.27 -2.11
C GLU A 252 0.23 -11.37 -2.11
N GLU A 253 0.35 -12.33 -3.02
CA GLU A 253 -0.60 -13.42 -3.18
C GLU A 253 -0.37 -14.58 -2.20
N TYR A 254 0.64 -14.52 -1.34
CA TYR A 254 0.99 -15.65 -0.48
C TYR A 254 -0.16 -16.04 0.47
N ASN A 255 -0.78 -15.06 1.13
CA ASN A 255 -1.95 -15.31 1.98
C ASN A 255 -3.10 -15.97 1.19
N ALA A 256 -3.33 -15.51 -0.04
CA ALA A 256 -4.36 -16.06 -0.92
C ALA A 256 -4.04 -17.50 -1.34
N ALA A 257 -2.78 -17.79 -1.70
CA ALA A 257 -2.34 -19.14 -2.05
C ALA A 257 -2.57 -20.13 -0.90
N VAL A 258 -2.14 -19.77 0.33
CA VAL A 258 -2.33 -20.59 1.53
C VAL A 258 -3.83 -20.80 1.82
N ALA A 259 -4.65 -19.75 1.71
CA ALA A 259 -6.10 -19.86 1.90
C ALA A 259 -6.74 -20.80 0.86
N MET A 260 -6.39 -20.66 -0.43
CA MET A 260 -6.93 -21.51 -1.49
C MET A 260 -6.49 -22.98 -1.35
N THR A 261 -5.30 -23.23 -0.83
CA THR A 261 -4.85 -24.59 -0.47
C THR A 261 -5.64 -25.16 0.69
N ALA A 262 -5.83 -24.39 1.77
CA ALA A 262 -6.62 -24.83 2.92
C ALA A 262 -8.08 -25.16 2.53
N MET A 263 -8.63 -24.47 1.54
CA MET A 263 -9.97 -24.72 0.99
C MET A 263 -10.03 -25.87 -0.02
N GLY A 264 -8.90 -26.50 -0.37
CA GLY A 264 -8.83 -27.55 -1.41
C GLY A 264 -9.15 -27.06 -2.82
N ILE A 265 -9.01 -25.75 -3.04
CA ILE A 265 -9.29 -25.10 -4.33
C ILE A 265 -8.05 -25.15 -5.20
N MET A 266 -6.90 -24.72 -4.69
CA MET A 266 -5.61 -24.71 -5.39
C MET A 266 -4.49 -25.26 -4.51
N ASP A 267 -3.95 -26.41 -4.90
CA ASP A 267 -2.79 -27.01 -4.24
C ASP A 267 -1.50 -26.69 -5.00
N GLY A 268 -0.40 -26.56 -4.27
CA GLY A 268 0.96 -26.59 -4.81
C GLY A 268 1.48 -28.02 -5.03
N ARG A 269 2.78 -28.13 -5.27
CA ARG A 269 3.49 -29.39 -5.51
C ARG A 269 4.63 -29.54 -4.52
N VAL A 270 4.96 -30.79 -4.19
CA VAL A 270 6.14 -31.12 -3.41
C VAL A 270 7.30 -31.36 -4.37
N LEU A 271 8.38 -30.58 -4.23
CA LEU A 271 9.62 -30.75 -4.98
C LEU A 271 10.77 -30.86 -3.98
N GLY A 272 11.39 -32.05 -3.89
CA GLY A 272 12.40 -32.33 -2.87
C GLY A 272 11.80 -32.32 -1.46
N ASP A 273 12.31 -31.45 -0.61
CA ASP A 273 11.90 -31.24 0.78
C ASP A 273 10.95 -30.04 0.97
N GLY A 274 10.50 -29.41 -0.12
CA GLY A 274 9.69 -28.20 -0.07
C GLY A 274 8.38 -28.23 -0.84
N ASN A 275 7.45 -27.36 -0.43
CA ASN A 275 6.24 -27.08 -1.19
C ASN A 275 6.47 -25.85 -2.08
N TYR A 276 5.96 -25.94 -3.30
CA TYR A 276 6.06 -24.89 -4.32
C TYR A 276 4.68 -24.64 -4.91
N PHE A 277 4.26 -23.39 -4.97
CA PHE A 277 2.96 -23.01 -5.52
C PHE A 277 2.99 -22.87 -7.05
N GLU A 278 4.17 -22.65 -7.65
CA GLU A 278 4.37 -22.30 -9.07
C GLU A 278 3.62 -21.00 -9.46
N PRO A 279 3.84 -19.86 -8.77
CA PRO A 279 2.98 -18.66 -8.89
C PRO A 279 2.86 -18.12 -10.32
N ASP A 280 3.97 -18.08 -11.06
CA ASP A 280 4.03 -17.46 -12.40
C ASP A 280 3.55 -18.39 -13.52
N LYS A 281 3.16 -19.63 -13.20
CA LYS A 281 2.66 -20.56 -14.20
C LYS A 281 1.28 -20.12 -14.69
N ALA A 282 1.15 -19.89 -15.99
CA ALA A 282 -0.14 -19.62 -16.63
C ALA A 282 -1.09 -20.81 -16.47
N LEU A 283 -2.37 -20.51 -16.24
CA LEU A 283 -3.44 -21.49 -16.19
C LEU A 283 -4.10 -21.66 -17.55
N SER A 284 -4.43 -22.91 -17.88
CA SER A 284 -5.33 -23.18 -18.98
C SER A 284 -6.77 -22.80 -18.65
N ARG A 285 -7.60 -22.57 -19.67
CA ARG A 285 -9.06 -22.32 -19.53
C ARG A 285 -9.75 -23.39 -18.69
N ALA A 286 -9.45 -24.67 -18.93
CA ALA A 286 -10.06 -25.77 -18.18
C ALA A 286 -9.63 -25.78 -16.71
N GLU A 287 -8.34 -25.51 -16.43
CA GLU A 287 -7.83 -25.44 -15.06
C GLU A 287 -8.48 -24.29 -14.29
N PHE A 288 -8.47 -23.08 -14.85
CA PHE A 288 -9.07 -21.91 -14.21
C PHE A 288 -10.57 -22.10 -13.93
N LEU A 289 -11.33 -22.59 -14.92
CA LEU A 289 -12.75 -22.90 -14.73
C LEU A 289 -12.97 -23.85 -13.55
N SER A 290 -12.16 -24.91 -13.45
CA SER A 290 -12.32 -25.89 -12.39
C SER A 290 -12.11 -25.29 -10.99
N VAL A 291 -11.08 -24.45 -10.82
CA VAL A 291 -10.79 -23.82 -9.53
C VAL A 291 -11.80 -22.71 -9.20
N ALA A 292 -12.29 -21.98 -10.21
CA ALA A 292 -13.33 -20.97 -10.04
C ALA A 292 -14.68 -21.58 -9.64
N MET A 293 -15.05 -22.72 -10.23
CA MET A 293 -16.24 -23.48 -9.84
C MET A 293 -16.13 -24.00 -8.40
N LYS A 294 -14.96 -24.55 -8.01
CA LYS A 294 -14.70 -24.99 -6.63
C LYS A 294 -14.84 -23.85 -5.64
N ALA A 295 -14.20 -22.71 -5.88
CA ALA A 295 -14.33 -21.50 -5.07
C ALA A 295 -15.79 -21.02 -5.01
N SER A 296 -16.53 -21.24 -6.10
CA SER A 296 -17.94 -20.90 -6.17
C SER A 296 -18.87 -21.89 -5.45
N GLY A 297 -18.35 -23.00 -4.94
CA GLY A 297 -19.14 -24.07 -4.31
C GLY A 297 -19.99 -24.87 -5.29
N ILE A 298 -19.75 -24.73 -6.60
CA ILE A 298 -20.49 -25.46 -7.63
C ILE A 298 -19.91 -26.86 -7.75
N LYS A 299 -20.76 -27.86 -7.49
CA LYS A 299 -20.40 -29.28 -7.60
C LYS A 299 -20.58 -29.75 -9.03
N THR A 300 -19.70 -30.66 -9.46
CA THR A 300 -19.85 -31.34 -10.75
C THR A 300 -21.05 -32.28 -10.73
N ASP A 301 -21.74 -32.38 -11.86
CA ASP A 301 -22.77 -33.40 -12.05
C ASP A 301 -22.10 -34.70 -12.52
N SER A 302 -22.14 -35.72 -11.66
CA SER A 302 -21.53 -37.03 -11.94
C SER A 302 -22.22 -37.80 -13.07
N THR A 303 -23.40 -37.36 -13.53
CA THR A 303 -24.08 -37.93 -14.69
C THR A 303 -23.56 -37.40 -16.03
N LEU A 304 -22.80 -36.30 -16.02
CA LEU A 304 -22.18 -35.72 -17.21
C LEU A 304 -20.78 -36.27 -17.39
N SER A 305 -20.54 -36.96 -18.51
CA SER A 305 -19.23 -37.53 -18.86
C SER A 305 -18.49 -36.79 -19.97
N ALA A 306 -19.21 -35.96 -20.74
CA ALA A 306 -18.67 -35.18 -21.85
C ALA A 306 -19.46 -33.87 -22.03
N SER A 307 -18.78 -32.86 -22.55
CA SER A 307 -19.38 -31.63 -23.04
C SER A 307 -19.85 -31.80 -24.50
N PHE A 308 -20.59 -30.81 -25.00
CA PHE A 308 -21.01 -30.71 -26.40
C PHE A 308 -20.00 -29.94 -27.27
N PHE A 309 -18.80 -29.65 -26.76
CA PHE A 309 -17.75 -29.00 -27.54
C PHE A 309 -17.07 -30.00 -28.47
N ASP A 310 -16.72 -29.57 -29.68
CA ASP A 310 -16.09 -30.44 -30.67
C ASP A 310 -14.65 -30.85 -30.25
N ASP A 311 -14.03 -30.10 -29.34
CA ASP A 311 -12.71 -30.36 -28.75
C ASP A 311 -12.77 -31.02 -27.35
N ASP A 312 -13.90 -31.64 -26.95
CA ASP A 312 -14.05 -32.33 -25.65
C ASP A 312 -12.96 -33.37 -25.37
N GLY A 313 -12.46 -34.02 -26.43
CA GLY A 313 -11.39 -35.00 -26.35
C GLY A 313 -10.06 -34.45 -25.83
N GLU A 314 -9.83 -33.13 -25.97
CA GLU A 314 -8.62 -32.44 -25.50
C GLU A 314 -8.67 -32.07 -24.01
N ILE A 315 -9.86 -32.13 -23.39
CA ILE A 315 -10.03 -31.78 -21.98
C ILE A 315 -9.38 -32.88 -21.12
N PRO A 316 -8.48 -32.52 -20.19
CA PRO A 316 -7.92 -33.47 -19.24
C PRO A 316 -9.04 -34.25 -18.52
N PRO A 317 -8.95 -35.58 -18.38
CA PRO A 317 -10.04 -36.40 -17.84
C PRO A 317 -10.57 -35.94 -16.47
N ALA A 318 -9.68 -35.44 -15.60
CA ALA A 318 -10.05 -34.92 -14.28
C ALA A 318 -10.89 -33.62 -14.32
N LEU A 319 -10.86 -32.89 -15.44
CA LEU A 319 -11.52 -31.59 -15.62
C LEU A 319 -12.82 -31.68 -16.43
N ARG A 320 -13.07 -32.80 -17.13
CA ARG A 320 -14.26 -32.98 -18.00
C ARG A 320 -15.58 -32.74 -17.28
N GLY A 321 -15.71 -33.26 -16.06
CA GLY A 321 -16.91 -33.06 -15.25
C GLY A 321 -17.20 -31.59 -14.96
N TYR A 322 -16.15 -30.78 -14.78
CA TYR A 322 -16.29 -29.32 -14.57
C TYR A 322 -16.75 -28.63 -15.85
N VAL A 323 -16.08 -28.90 -16.98
CA VAL A 323 -16.43 -28.28 -18.28
C VAL A 323 -17.86 -28.62 -18.70
N ALA A 324 -18.24 -29.91 -18.63
CA ALA A 324 -19.59 -30.34 -18.99
C ALA A 324 -20.67 -29.72 -18.08
N THR A 325 -20.40 -29.66 -16.77
CA THR A 325 -21.31 -29.02 -15.81
C THR A 325 -21.43 -27.53 -16.08
N ALA A 326 -20.31 -26.83 -16.31
CA ALA A 326 -20.29 -25.40 -16.59
C ALA A 326 -21.04 -25.05 -17.87
N GLN A 327 -20.86 -25.84 -18.93
CA GLN A 327 -21.59 -25.65 -20.19
C GLN A 327 -23.10 -25.79 -19.98
N ARG A 328 -23.53 -26.83 -19.24
CA ARG A 328 -24.96 -27.03 -18.96
C ARG A 328 -25.58 -25.93 -18.11
N LEU A 329 -24.80 -25.35 -17.20
CA LEU A 329 -25.22 -24.22 -16.35
C LEU A 329 -25.13 -22.87 -17.08
N GLY A 330 -24.61 -22.83 -18.32
CA GLY A 330 -24.43 -21.59 -19.07
C GLY A 330 -23.29 -20.71 -18.54
N ILE A 331 -22.41 -21.23 -17.67
CA ILE A 331 -21.25 -20.50 -17.13
C ILE A 331 -20.21 -20.23 -18.22
N ILE A 332 -20.07 -21.18 -19.15
CA ILE A 332 -19.17 -21.08 -20.30
C ILE A 332 -19.94 -21.22 -21.60
N VAL A 333 -19.46 -20.49 -22.59
CA VAL A 333 -19.84 -20.65 -24.00
C VAL A 333 -18.57 -20.97 -24.80
N GLY A 334 -18.75 -21.67 -25.91
CA GLY A 334 -17.68 -21.95 -26.84
C GLY A 334 -17.66 -20.96 -27.98
N ASP A 335 -16.54 -20.90 -28.67
CA ASP A 335 -16.37 -20.09 -29.87
C ASP A 335 -16.64 -20.95 -31.11
N PHE A 336 -17.46 -20.44 -32.02
CA PHE A 336 -17.61 -21.06 -33.34
C PHE A 336 -16.46 -20.64 -34.25
N LYS A 337 -15.60 -21.59 -34.63
CA LYS A 337 -14.48 -21.40 -35.57
C LYS A 337 -14.49 -22.53 -36.59
N ASP A 338 -14.45 -22.17 -37.87
CA ASP A 338 -14.41 -23.13 -38.99
C ASP A 338 -15.50 -24.22 -38.95
N GLY A 339 -16.70 -23.85 -38.46
CA GLY A 339 -17.85 -24.76 -38.35
C GLY A 339 -17.84 -25.67 -37.11
N GLN A 340 -16.85 -25.53 -36.23
CA GLN A 340 -16.75 -26.26 -34.96
C GLN A 340 -17.04 -25.34 -33.78
N LEU A 341 -17.72 -25.85 -32.76
CA LEU A 341 -17.95 -25.20 -31.48
C LEU A 341 -16.85 -25.62 -30.50
N LEU A 342 -15.88 -24.73 -30.25
CA LEU A 342 -14.66 -25.04 -29.51
C LEU A 342 -14.65 -24.39 -28.12
N PHE A 343 -14.12 -25.12 -27.12
CA PHE A 343 -13.87 -24.58 -25.78
C PHE A 343 -12.41 -24.13 -25.58
N SER A 344 -11.47 -24.69 -26.34
CA SER A 344 -10.02 -24.48 -26.22
C SER A 344 -9.47 -24.77 -24.82
N PRO A 345 -9.63 -26.00 -24.30
CA PRO A 345 -9.39 -26.32 -22.89
C PRO A 345 -7.95 -26.08 -22.41
N ASN A 346 -6.98 -26.28 -23.30
CA ASN A 346 -5.55 -26.22 -22.98
C ASN A 346 -4.92 -24.85 -23.32
N GLY A 347 -5.68 -23.94 -23.92
CA GLY A 347 -5.23 -22.57 -24.15
C GLY A 347 -5.10 -21.81 -22.84
N GLU A 348 -4.06 -20.98 -22.72
CA GLU A 348 -3.90 -20.08 -21.57
C GLU A 348 -5.11 -19.13 -21.50
N ILE A 349 -5.69 -19.00 -20.31
CA ILE A 349 -6.84 -18.13 -20.12
C ILE A 349 -6.38 -16.69 -19.92
N THR A 350 -6.99 -15.76 -20.63
CA THR A 350 -6.75 -14.32 -20.43
C THR A 350 -7.55 -13.79 -19.25
N LYS A 351 -7.14 -12.66 -18.65
CA LYS A 351 -7.93 -12.02 -17.59
C LYS A 351 -9.33 -11.62 -18.06
N TYR A 352 -9.52 -11.26 -19.33
CA TYR A 352 -10.85 -11.01 -19.92
C TYR A 352 -11.78 -12.23 -19.80
N GLU A 353 -11.28 -13.40 -20.17
CA GLU A 353 -12.05 -14.64 -20.12
C GLU A 353 -12.31 -15.07 -18.68
N ALA A 354 -11.32 -14.92 -17.81
CA ALA A 354 -11.47 -15.18 -16.38
C ALA A 354 -12.56 -14.29 -15.75
N ALA A 355 -12.61 -13.00 -16.12
CA ALA A 355 -13.68 -12.09 -15.69
C ALA A 355 -15.05 -12.60 -16.12
N LYS A 356 -15.21 -13.07 -17.37
CA LYS A 356 -16.49 -13.61 -17.85
C LYS A 356 -16.91 -14.86 -17.07
N ILE A 357 -15.99 -15.80 -16.84
CA ILE A 357 -16.28 -17.01 -16.06
C ILE A 357 -16.71 -16.63 -14.63
N MET A 358 -15.96 -15.75 -13.95
CA MET A 358 -16.29 -15.35 -12.58
C MET A 358 -17.58 -14.54 -12.48
N CYS A 359 -17.84 -13.64 -13.44
CA CYS A 359 -19.08 -12.88 -13.52
C CYS A 359 -20.29 -13.81 -13.67
N ALA A 360 -20.20 -14.80 -14.56
CA ALA A 360 -21.24 -15.81 -14.74
C ALA A 360 -21.44 -16.66 -13.48
N LEU A 361 -20.36 -17.05 -12.79
CA LEU A 361 -20.42 -17.79 -11.52
C LEU A 361 -21.10 -17.02 -10.39
N LEU A 362 -20.96 -15.69 -10.38
CA LEU A 362 -21.60 -14.80 -9.42
C LEU A 362 -23.06 -14.47 -9.76
N GLY A 363 -23.52 -14.76 -10.99
CA GLY A 363 -24.79 -14.24 -11.49
C GLY A 363 -24.82 -12.71 -11.56
N ALA A 364 -23.64 -12.08 -11.67
CA ALA A 364 -23.47 -10.63 -11.65
C ALA A 364 -23.66 -9.98 -13.03
N GLU A 365 -24.24 -10.68 -14.00
CA GLU A 365 -24.57 -10.13 -15.30
C GLU A 365 -25.77 -9.17 -15.16
N GLY A 366 -25.48 -7.90 -14.92
CA GLY A 366 -26.46 -6.83 -14.97
C GLY A 366 -26.90 -6.55 -16.41
N GLU A 367 -28.21 -6.45 -16.61
CA GLU A 367 -28.79 -5.89 -17.83
C GLU A 367 -28.21 -4.50 -18.10
N GLY A 368 -27.40 -4.36 -19.16
CA GLY A 368 -27.32 -3.13 -19.94
C GLY A 368 -26.87 -1.83 -19.25
N GLU A 369 -26.28 -1.85 -18.06
CA GLU A 369 -25.54 -0.67 -17.61
C GLU A 369 -24.15 -0.68 -18.27
N GLU A 370 -24.09 -0.06 -19.45
CA GLU A 370 -22.83 0.44 -19.98
C GLU A 370 -22.16 1.25 -18.87
N SER A 371 -21.13 0.67 -18.25
CA SER A 371 -20.21 1.49 -17.45
C SER A 371 -19.73 2.60 -18.37
N VAL A 372 -20.17 3.83 -18.10
CA VAL A 372 -19.72 5.06 -18.76
C VAL A 372 -18.20 5.26 -18.60
N PHE A 373 -17.56 4.42 -17.77
CA PHE A 373 -16.13 4.37 -17.50
C PHE A 373 -15.44 3.13 -18.05
N ALA A 374 -16.10 2.35 -18.91
CA ALA A 374 -15.40 1.30 -19.64
C ALA A 374 -14.41 1.96 -20.62
N GLU A 375 -13.14 1.90 -20.27
CA GLU A 375 -12.04 2.30 -21.15
C GLU A 375 -12.29 1.71 -22.55
N GLU A 376 -12.29 2.55 -23.60
CA GLU A 376 -12.60 2.15 -24.98
C GLU A 376 -11.79 0.94 -25.46
N SER A 377 -10.65 0.71 -24.81
CA SER A 377 -9.66 -0.36 -25.00
C SER A 377 -10.10 -1.76 -24.52
N VAL A 378 -11.10 -1.89 -23.64
CA VAL A 378 -11.62 -3.21 -23.23
C VAL A 378 -12.58 -3.75 -24.31
N PRO A 379 -12.40 -5.01 -24.79
CA PRO A 379 -13.30 -5.60 -25.77
C PRO A 379 -14.76 -5.61 -25.32
N VAL A 380 -15.67 -5.28 -26.23
CA VAL A 380 -17.11 -5.13 -25.94
C VAL A 380 -17.69 -6.36 -25.24
N TRP A 381 -17.27 -7.57 -25.64
CA TRP A 381 -17.77 -8.82 -25.08
C TRP A 381 -17.34 -9.07 -23.62
N ALA A 382 -16.23 -8.48 -23.16
CA ALA A 382 -15.68 -8.66 -21.81
C ALA A 382 -15.99 -7.49 -20.88
N ARG A 383 -16.37 -6.33 -21.46
CA ARG A 383 -16.51 -5.04 -20.78
C ARG A 383 -17.37 -5.08 -19.52
N SER A 384 -18.59 -5.62 -19.63
CA SER A 384 -19.51 -5.71 -18.48
C SER A 384 -18.93 -6.58 -17.37
N ALA A 385 -18.33 -7.73 -17.70
CA ALA A 385 -17.75 -8.63 -16.72
C ALA A 385 -16.52 -8.03 -16.03
N VAL A 386 -15.62 -7.38 -16.78
CA VAL A 386 -14.47 -6.66 -16.19
C VAL A 386 -14.96 -5.55 -15.26
N GLY A 387 -15.95 -4.76 -15.68
CA GLY A 387 -16.57 -3.74 -14.85
C GLY A 387 -17.13 -4.31 -13.54
N ALA A 388 -17.86 -5.43 -13.63
CA ALA A 388 -18.37 -6.14 -12.46
C ALA A 388 -17.24 -6.60 -11.52
N MET A 389 -16.19 -7.26 -12.05
CA MET A 389 -15.08 -7.75 -11.23
C MET A 389 -14.31 -6.61 -10.54
N ARG A 390 -14.14 -5.46 -11.21
CA ARG A 390 -13.55 -4.25 -10.62
C ARG A 390 -14.45 -3.65 -9.54
N SER A 391 -15.77 -3.58 -9.77
CA SER A 391 -16.72 -3.04 -8.78
C SER A 391 -16.77 -3.88 -7.49
N LEU A 392 -16.50 -5.18 -7.60
CA LEU A 392 -16.38 -6.10 -6.48
C LEU A 392 -14.97 -6.12 -5.86
N GLY A 393 -14.03 -5.33 -6.39
CA GLY A 393 -12.64 -5.29 -5.96
C GLY A 393 -11.84 -6.57 -6.27
N ILE A 394 -12.38 -7.52 -7.03
CA ILE A 394 -11.71 -8.77 -7.40
C ILE A 394 -10.55 -8.49 -8.35
N PHE A 395 -10.82 -7.71 -9.40
CA PHE A 395 -9.80 -7.19 -10.32
C PHE A 395 -9.36 -5.81 -9.87
N ASP A 396 -8.05 -5.56 -9.96
CA ASP A 396 -7.51 -4.23 -9.68
C ASP A 396 -7.78 -3.30 -10.89
N ALA A 397 -7.30 -2.04 -10.80
CA ALA A 397 -7.31 -1.09 -11.91
C ALA A 397 -6.25 -1.44 -12.98
N ASP A 398 -6.18 -2.73 -13.35
CA ASP A 398 -5.28 -3.29 -14.36
C ASP A 398 -5.47 -2.60 -15.70
N SER A 399 -4.39 -2.26 -16.39
CA SER A 399 -4.49 -1.66 -17.73
C SER A 399 -5.12 -2.65 -18.73
N PRO A 400 -5.62 -2.18 -19.88
CA PRO A 400 -6.13 -3.07 -20.93
C PRO A 400 -5.09 -4.06 -21.46
N GLU A 401 -3.80 -3.68 -21.44
CA GLU A 401 -2.68 -4.55 -21.78
C GLU A 401 -2.53 -5.65 -20.73
N ASP A 402 -2.62 -5.30 -19.45
CA ASP A 402 -2.61 -6.27 -18.34
C ASP A 402 -3.79 -7.24 -18.41
N LEU A 403 -4.97 -6.78 -18.82
CA LEU A 403 -6.16 -7.62 -18.96
C LEU A 403 -6.09 -8.60 -20.13
N SER A 404 -5.23 -8.33 -21.12
CA SER A 404 -4.96 -9.25 -22.23
C SER A 404 -3.96 -10.36 -21.87
N ALA A 405 -3.23 -10.20 -20.75
CA ALA A 405 -2.26 -11.19 -20.30
C ALA A 405 -2.94 -12.47 -19.78
N SER A 406 -2.17 -13.56 -19.82
CA SER A 406 -2.57 -14.85 -19.26
C SER A 406 -2.69 -14.77 -17.74
N VAL A 407 -3.70 -15.45 -17.19
CA VAL A 407 -3.90 -15.59 -15.74
C VAL A 407 -2.89 -16.58 -15.19
N THR A 408 -2.04 -16.12 -14.29
CA THR A 408 -1.11 -16.98 -13.56
C THR A 408 -1.80 -17.68 -12.38
N ARG A 409 -1.11 -18.64 -11.76
CA ARG A 409 -1.60 -19.27 -10.53
C ARG A 409 -1.71 -18.28 -9.38
N ALA A 410 -0.78 -17.32 -9.28
CA ALA A 410 -0.84 -16.24 -8.29
C ALA A 410 -2.09 -15.35 -8.50
N ASP A 411 -2.33 -14.92 -9.75
CA ASP A 411 -3.53 -14.14 -10.11
C ASP A 411 -4.80 -14.89 -9.72
N ALA A 412 -4.91 -16.17 -10.10
CA ALA A 412 -6.07 -16.99 -9.79
C ALA A 412 -6.26 -17.16 -8.28
N ALA A 413 -5.20 -17.40 -7.51
CA ALA A 413 -5.30 -17.50 -6.05
C ALA A 413 -5.87 -16.22 -5.45
N ARG A 414 -5.36 -15.06 -5.88
CA ARG A 414 -5.82 -13.74 -5.45
C ARG A 414 -7.28 -13.49 -5.80
N TYR A 415 -7.68 -13.73 -7.05
CA TYR A 415 -9.06 -13.52 -7.50
C TYR A 415 -10.05 -14.41 -6.75
N LEU A 416 -9.72 -15.70 -6.59
CA LEU A 416 -10.58 -16.67 -5.93
C LEU A 416 -10.66 -16.46 -4.42
N TYR A 417 -9.58 -15.97 -3.80
CA TYR A 417 -9.60 -15.56 -2.40
C TYR A 417 -10.53 -14.37 -2.19
N LYS A 418 -10.41 -13.31 -3.01
CA LYS A 418 -11.34 -12.17 -2.97
C LYS A 418 -12.79 -12.61 -3.23
N LEU A 419 -13.01 -13.51 -4.19
CA LEU A 419 -14.33 -14.09 -4.47
C LEU A 419 -14.92 -14.81 -3.25
N SER A 420 -14.10 -15.51 -2.47
CA SER A 420 -14.53 -16.22 -1.27
C SER A 420 -14.94 -15.29 -0.12
N GLU A 421 -14.45 -14.05 -0.11
CA GLU A 421 -14.77 -13.05 0.93
C GLU A 421 -16.06 -12.26 0.63
N ILE A 422 -16.61 -12.36 -0.59
CA ILE A 422 -17.84 -11.65 -1.02
C ILE A 422 -19.11 -12.43 -0.64
N LYS A 423 -18.99 -13.72 -0.33
CA LYS A 423 -20.10 -14.61 0.05
C LYS A 423 -20.29 -14.65 1.55
#